data_AF-G8FSY0-F1
#
_entry.id   AF-G8FSY0-F1
#
_cell.length_a   1.000
_cell.length_b   1.000
_cell.length_c   1.000
_cell.angle_alpha   90.00
_cell.angle_beta   90.00
_cell.angle_gamma   90.00
#
_symmetry.space_group_name_H-M   'P 1'
#
loop_
_entity.id
_entity.type
_entity.pdbx_description
1 polymer ?
#
loop_
_entity_poly.entity_id
_entity_poly.type
_entity_poly.pdbx_seq_one_letter_code
_entity_poly.pdbx_strand_id
1 'polypeptide(L)'
;SGPPSDPAERLAFLIDKVTAFTQDAISLAAGEELRCGDHLNVFSMLRREFGKWSNCLDKTGHNFNIKIEKKVEDYEERYRGRELPGFINYKTFEVMVSEQMKQLEEPAVKKLKDIGDAVRRMFLQLASSSFTGFPNLIKTAKAKIETIKQEKEPIAESMLRTQFKMETMVYSQD
;
A
#
# COMPACT_ATOMS: atom_id res chain seq x y z
N SER A 1 6.30 33.06 -19.19
CA SER A 1 5.66 34.32 -18.75
C SER A 1 5.79 34.42 -17.24
N GLY A 2 6.33 35.53 -16.73
CA GLY A 2 6.42 35.77 -15.28
C GLY A 2 5.06 36.10 -14.67
N PRO A 3 4.96 36.21 -13.33
CA PRO A 3 3.72 36.63 -12.68
C PRO A 3 3.34 38.07 -13.10
N PRO A 4 2.04 38.41 -13.13
CA PRO A 4 1.57 39.78 -13.41
C PRO A 4 2.17 40.82 -12.44
N SER A 5 2.18 42.09 -12.83
CA SER A 5 2.64 43.17 -11.94
C SER A 5 1.54 43.67 -11.00
N ASP A 6 0.29 43.69 -11.46
CA ASP A 6 -0.85 44.13 -10.67
C ASP A 6 -1.17 43.14 -9.52
N PRO A 7 -1.40 43.61 -8.28
CA PRO A 7 -1.69 42.74 -7.14
C PRO A 7 -2.93 41.84 -7.31
N ALA A 8 -4.01 42.33 -7.93
CA ALA A 8 -5.22 41.54 -8.13
C ALA A 8 -5.01 40.47 -9.21
N GLU A 9 -4.35 40.83 -10.31
CA GLU A 9 -3.96 39.88 -11.35
C GLU A 9 -2.97 38.82 -10.84
N ARG A 10 -2.05 39.19 -9.93
CA ARG A 10 -1.13 38.24 -9.27
C ARG A 10 -1.87 37.22 -8.43
N LEU A 11 -2.89 37.65 -7.70
CA LEU A 11 -3.70 36.74 -6.89
C LEU A 11 -4.47 35.77 -7.78
N ALA A 12 -5.14 36.27 -8.82
CA ALA A 12 -5.85 35.43 -9.80
C ALA A 12 -4.89 34.41 -10.46
N PHE A 13 -3.71 34.86 -10.90
CA PHE A 13 -2.69 33.98 -11.48
C PHE A 13 -2.25 32.87 -10.52
N LEU A 14 -2.06 33.17 -9.23
CA LEU A 14 -1.71 32.17 -8.25
C LEU A 14 -2.84 31.16 -8.02
N ILE A 15 -4.09 31.64 -7.93
CA ILE A 15 -5.28 30.80 -7.79
C ILE A 15 -5.37 29.82 -8.97
N ASP A 16 -5.18 30.30 -10.20
CA ASP A 16 -5.24 29.46 -11.39
C ASP A 16 -4.16 28.38 -11.37
N LYS A 17 -2.92 28.74 -10.98
CA LYS A 17 -1.81 27.79 -10.86
C LYS A 17 -2.06 26.72 -9.80
N VAL A 18 -2.55 27.11 -8.63
CA VAL A 18 -2.85 26.16 -7.53
C VAL A 18 -4.04 25.28 -7.90
N THR A 19 -5.07 25.83 -8.53
CA THR A 19 -6.24 25.09 -9.01
C THR A 19 -5.83 24.05 -10.05
N ALA A 20 -5.00 24.43 -11.03
CA ALA A 20 -4.48 23.51 -12.04
C ALA A 20 -3.68 22.36 -11.43
N PHE A 21 -2.75 22.66 -10.52
CA PHE A 21 -1.98 21.64 -9.80
C PHE A 21 -2.89 20.70 -8.98
N THR A 22 -3.91 21.24 -8.32
CA THR A 22 -4.85 20.45 -7.52
C THR A 22 -5.68 19.53 -8.40
N GLN A 23 -6.13 20.00 -9.56
CA GLN A 23 -6.84 19.18 -10.52
C GLN A 23 -5.95 18.05 -11.05
N ASP A 24 -4.71 18.33 -11.42
CA ASP A 24 -3.77 17.29 -11.86
C ASP A 24 -3.44 16.30 -10.74
N ALA A 25 -3.38 16.75 -9.48
CA ALA A 25 -3.21 15.87 -8.33
C ALA A 25 -4.40 14.91 -8.14
N ILE A 26 -5.62 15.39 -8.35
CA ILE A 26 -6.85 14.58 -8.32
C ILE A 26 -6.85 13.60 -9.48
N SER A 27 -6.57 14.06 -10.71
CA SER A 27 -6.52 13.20 -11.89
C SER A 27 -5.42 12.15 -11.78
N LEU A 28 -4.25 12.49 -11.22
CA LEU A 28 -3.18 11.53 -10.91
C LEU A 28 -3.66 10.44 -9.94
N ALA A 29 -4.39 10.81 -8.89
CA ALA A 29 -4.96 9.87 -7.93
C ALA A 29 -6.08 9.01 -8.53
N ALA A 30 -6.84 9.54 -9.50
CA ALA A 30 -7.86 8.81 -10.27
C ALA A 30 -7.29 7.96 -11.41
N GLY A 31 -6.00 8.14 -11.76
CA GLY A 31 -5.35 7.43 -12.87
C GLY A 31 -5.72 7.99 -14.24
N GLU A 32 -6.17 9.23 -14.27
CA GLU A 32 -6.57 9.98 -15.46
C GLU A 32 -5.37 10.75 -16.06
N GLU A 33 -5.57 11.27 -17.27
CA GLU A 33 -4.57 12.08 -17.97
C GLU A 33 -4.34 13.45 -17.29
N LEU A 34 -3.09 13.92 -17.30
CA LEU A 34 -2.68 15.15 -16.62
C LEU A 34 -2.62 16.34 -17.58
N ARG A 35 -3.05 17.51 -17.11
CA ARG A 35 -3.02 18.76 -17.90
C ARG A 35 -1.61 19.33 -18.02
N CYS A 36 -0.73 19.03 -17.07
CA CYS A 36 0.67 19.44 -17.12
C CYS A 36 1.51 18.74 -18.20
N GLY A 37 0.96 17.75 -18.91
CA GLY A 37 1.64 17.02 -19.99
C GLY A 37 2.59 15.92 -19.52
N ASP A 38 2.68 15.67 -18.21
CA ASP A 38 3.43 14.53 -17.68
C ASP A 38 2.66 13.22 -17.88
N HIS A 39 3.35 12.18 -18.36
CA HIS A 39 2.82 10.82 -18.44
C HIS A 39 3.01 10.04 -17.12
N LEU A 40 2.47 10.56 -16.03
CA LEU A 40 2.47 9.88 -14.73
C LEU A 40 1.22 9.01 -14.60
N ASN A 41 1.39 7.75 -14.18
CA ASN A 41 0.28 6.83 -13.95
C ASN A 41 0.49 6.06 -12.65
N VAL A 42 -0.29 6.42 -11.62
CA VAL A 42 -0.24 5.77 -10.30
C VAL A 42 -0.69 4.31 -10.39
N PHE A 43 -1.71 4.02 -11.20
CA PHE A 43 -2.33 2.69 -11.27
C PHE A 43 -1.43 1.64 -11.89
N SER A 44 -0.66 1.97 -12.93
CA SER A 44 0.28 1.00 -13.53
C SER A 44 1.36 0.59 -12.52
N MET A 45 1.86 1.56 -11.75
CA MET A 45 2.78 1.32 -10.65
C MET A 45 2.13 0.49 -9.54
N LEU A 46 0.94 0.87 -9.08
CA LEU A 46 0.21 0.15 -8.02
C LEU A 46 -0.11 -1.29 -8.44
N ARG A 47 -0.64 -1.51 -9.65
CA ARG A 47 -0.93 -2.86 -10.17
C ARG A 47 0.30 -3.74 -10.17
N ARG A 48 1.46 -3.19 -10.53
CA ARG A 48 2.73 -3.94 -10.49
C ARG A 48 3.13 -4.30 -9.07
N GLU A 49 3.05 -3.37 -8.11
CA GLU A 49 3.42 -3.65 -6.72
C GLU A 49 2.42 -4.61 -6.04
N PHE A 50 1.13 -4.46 -6.29
CA PHE A 50 0.11 -5.42 -5.82
C PHE A 50 0.24 -6.79 -6.49
N GLY A 51 0.61 -6.85 -7.77
CA GLY A 51 0.92 -8.11 -8.44
C GLY A 51 2.10 -8.85 -7.80
N LYS A 52 3.16 -8.11 -7.42
CA LYS A 52 4.28 -8.69 -6.65
C LYS A 52 3.83 -9.20 -5.29
N TRP A 53 2.94 -8.47 -4.61
CA TRP A 53 2.39 -8.89 -3.33
C TRP A 53 1.53 -10.14 -3.47
N SER A 54 0.64 -10.21 -4.46
CA SER A 54 -0.17 -11.40 -4.77
C SER A 54 0.70 -12.62 -4.97
N ASN A 55 1.74 -12.51 -5.82
CA ASN A 55 2.67 -13.62 -6.07
C ASN A 55 3.42 -14.05 -4.79
N CYS A 56 3.66 -13.13 -3.85
CA CYS A 56 4.26 -13.47 -2.56
C CYS A 56 3.27 -14.26 -1.70
N LEU A 57 2.00 -13.83 -1.66
CA LEU A 57 0.95 -14.53 -0.94
C LEU A 57 0.73 -15.93 -1.52
N ASP A 58 0.66 -16.08 -2.84
CA ASP A 58 0.47 -17.38 -3.51
C ASP A 58 1.58 -18.37 -3.14
N LYS A 59 2.83 -17.93 -3.17
CA LYS A 59 3.99 -18.75 -2.76
C LYS A 59 3.92 -19.12 -1.29
N THR A 60 3.54 -18.18 -0.43
CA THR A 60 3.48 -18.40 1.02
C THR A 60 2.31 -19.33 1.38
N GLY A 61 1.18 -19.22 0.67
CA GLY A 61 0.03 -20.12 0.78
C GLY A 61 0.33 -21.53 0.29
N HIS A 62 1.01 -21.68 -0.85
CA HIS A 62 1.45 -22.99 -1.33
C HIS A 62 2.39 -23.69 -0.33
N ASN A 63 3.39 -22.96 0.19
CA ASN A 63 4.29 -23.49 1.22
C ASN A 63 3.56 -23.83 2.53
N PHE A 64 2.51 -23.10 2.87
CA PHE A 64 1.69 -23.37 4.04
C PHE A 64 0.87 -24.65 3.89
N ASN A 65 0.27 -24.89 2.72
CA ASN A 65 -0.45 -26.14 2.44
C ASN A 65 0.47 -27.36 2.53
N ILE A 66 1.69 -27.29 1.97
CA ILE A 66 2.69 -28.36 2.10
C ILE A 66 3.04 -28.62 3.58
N LYS A 67 3.17 -27.56 4.40
CA LYS A 67 3.41 -27.71 5.84
C LYS A 67 2.23 -28.37 6.57
N ILE A 68 1.00 -28.08 6.16
CA ILE A 68 -0.20 -28.73 6.71
C ILE A 68 -0.19 -30.20 6.36
N GLU A 69 -0.02 -30.57 5.08
CA GLU A 69 -0.01 -31.96 4.63
C GLU A 69 1.03 -32.79 5.39
N LYS A 70 2.25 -32.27 5.51
CA LYS A 70 3.30 -32.93 6.30
C LYS A 70 2.93 -33.08 7.78
N LYS A 71 2.25 -32.08 8.36
CA LYS A 71 1.77 -32.16 9.74
C LYS A 71 0.65 -33.17 9.92
N VAL A 72 -0.22 -33.34 8.94
CA VAL A 72 -1.23 -34.42 8.91
C VAL A 72 -0.52 -35.76 8.90
N GLU A 73 0.42 -35.98 7.97
CA GLU A 73 1.18 -37.23 7.82
C GLU A 73 1.92 -37.62 9.12
N ASP A 74 2.68 -36.67 9.70
CA ASP A 74 3.41 -36.87 10.96
C ASP A 74 2.46 -37.25 12.13
N TYR A 75 1.24 -36.70 12.13
CA TYR A 75 0.24 -36.96 13.17
C TYR A 75 -0.41 -38.34 12.98
N GLU A 76 -0.79 -38.67 11.76
CA GLU A 76 -1.35 -39.98 11.41
C GLU A 76 -0.38 -41.12 11.70
N GLU A 77 0.92 -40.95 11.41
CA GLU A 77 1.94 -41.97 11.70
C GLU A 77 2.09 -42.24 13.21
N ARG A 78 2.07 -41.19 14.04
CA ARG A 78 2.27 -41.29 15.50
C ARG A 78 1.06 -41.83 16.26
N TYR A 79 -0.15 -41.55 15.79
CA TYR A 79 -1.39 -41.84 16.52
C TYR A 79 -2.30 -42.86 15.81
N ARG A 80 -1.78 -43.54 14.78
CA ARG A 80 -2.48 -44.57 14.02
C ARG A 80 -3.15 -45.60 14.93
N GLY A 81 -4.47 -45.76 14.78
CA GLY A 81 -5.26 -46.74 15.53
C GLY A 81 -5.78 -46.31 16.91
N ARG A 82 -5.53 -45.06 17.34
CA ARG A 82 -6.11 -44.49 18.57
C ARG A 82 -7.12 -43.36 18.33
N GLU A 83 -7.08 -42.72 17.17
CA GLU A 83 -7.89 -41.54 16.79
C GLU A 83 -8.56 -41.77 15.41
N LEU A 84 -9.57 -40.96 15.08
CA LEU A 84 -10.23 -40.99 13.76
C LEU A 84 -9.26 -40.53 12.65
N PRO A 85 -9.15 -41.25 11.51
CA PRO A 85 -8.34 -40.81 10.37
C PRO A 85 -8.72 -39.39 9.92
N GLY A 86 -7.71 -38.54 9.63
CA GLY A 86 -7.91 -37.16 9.18
C GLY A 86 -8.27 -36.12 10.26
N PHE A 87 -8.37 -36.48 11.55
CA PHE A 87 -8.59 -35.50 12.63
C PHE A 87 -7.27 -34.98 13.20
N ILE A 88 -6.92 -33.73 12.86
CA ILE A 88 -5.89 -32.98 13.59
C ILE A 88 -6.58 -32.11 14.64
N ASN A 89 -5.97 -31.98 15.83
CA ASN A 89 -6.44 -31.06 16.85
C ASN A 89 -6.55 -29.62 16.28
N TYR A 90 -7.74 -29.03 16.35
CA TYR A 90 -8.03 -27.66 15.92
C TYR A 90 -7.04 -26.64 16.48
N LYS A 91 -6.58 -26.84 17.73
CA LYS A 91 -5.57 -25.97 18.36
C LYS A 91 -4.24 -25.97 17.60
N THR A 92 -3.85 -27.11 17.03
CA THR A 92 -2.64 -27.22 16.21
C THR A 92 -2.77 -26.43 14.92
N PHE A 93 -3.93 -26.52 14.25
CA PHE A 93 -4.22 -25.72 13.06
C PHE A 93 -4.27 -24.22 13.38
N GLU A 94 -4.94 -23.84 14.47
CA GLU A 94 -5.02 -22.46 14.95
C GLU A 94 -3.63 -21.85 15.17
N VAL A 95 -2.72 -22.59 15.82
CA VAL A 95 -1.33 -22.17 16.03
C VAL A 95 -0.61 -22.00 14.69
N MET A 96 -0.77 -22.94 13.74
CA MET A 96 -0.14 -22.85 12.43
C MET A 96 -0.61 -21.64 11.63
N VAL A 97 -1.92 -21.35 11.62
CA VAL A 97 -2.48 -20.15 10.97
C VAL A 97 -1.98 -18.88 11.64
N SER A 98 -1.95 -18.85 12.98
CA SER A 98 -1.43 -17.71 13.75
C SER A 98 0.05 -17.42 13.42
N GLU A 99 0.89 -18.45 13.31
CA GLU A 99 2.30 -18.32 12.92
C GLU A 99 2.45 -17.80 11.49
N GLN A 100 1.62 -18.28 10.57
CA GLN A 100 1.60 -17.82 9.18
C GLN A 100 1.24 -16.33 9.09
N MET A 101 0.22 -15.88 9.83
CA MET A 101 -0.18 -14.46 9.85
C MET A 101 0.94 -13.56 10.38
N LYS A 102 1.62 -13.98 11.45
CA LYS A 102 2.78 -13.25 12.00
C LYS A 102 3.93 -13.13 10.99
N GLN A 103 4.15 -14.14 10.15
CA GLN A 103 5.18 -14.10 9.11
C GLN A 103 4.85 -13.14 7.97
N LEU A 104 3.57 -12.86 7.72
CA LEU A 104 3.10 -11.98 6.64
C LEU A 104 2.95 -10.51 7.04
N GLU A 105 2.81 -10.22 8.34
CA GLU A 105 2.58 -8.85 8.85
C GLU A 105 3.72 -7.88 8.44
N GLU A 106 4.97 -8.20 8.79
CA GLU A 106 6.11 -7.32 8.49
C GLU A 106 6.39 -7.16 6.98
N PRO A 107 6.34 -8.22 6.16
CA PRO A 107 6.38 -8.07 4.70
C PRO A 107 5.29 -7.15 4.14
N ALA A 108 4.08 -7.20 4.68
CA ALA A 108 2.98 -6.35 4.25
C ALA A 108 3.23 -4.87 4.63
N VAL A 109 3.71 -4.62 5.86
CA VAL A 109 4.09 -3.26 6.31
C VAL A 109 5.22 -2.69 5.44
N LYS A 110 6.23 -3.50 5.11
CA LYS A 110 7.29 -3.10 4.18
C LYS A 110 6.72 -2.74 2.82
N LYS A 111 5.80 -3.55 2.27
CA LYS A 111 5.16 -3.29 0.98
C LYS A 111 4.34 -1.99 0.99
N LEU A 112 3.65 -1.71 2.09
CA LEU A 112 2.93 -0.45 2.30
C LEU A 112 3.87 0.76 2.22
N LYS A 113 5.03 0.69 2.87
CA LYS A 113 6.05 1.76 2.83
C LYS A 113 6.65 1.95 1.45
N ASP A 114 6.97 0.84 0.76
CA ASP A 114 7.46 0.88 -0.64
C ASP A 114 6.48 1.61 -1.57
N ILE A 115 5.18 1.29 -1.43
CA ILE A 115 4.10 1.92 -2.20
C ILE A 115 3.95 3.39 -1.81
N GLY A 116 3.95 3.71 -0.52
CA GLY A 116 3.89 5.08 -0.02
C GLY A 116 5.03 5.95 -0.59
N ASP A 117 6.24 5.41 -0.67
CA ASP A 117 7.37 6.08 -1.29
C ASP A 117 7.24 6.24 -2.81
N ALA A 118 6.67 5.27 -3.50
CA ALA A 118 6.41 5.39 -4.93
C ALA A 118 5.37 6.48 -5.23
N VAL A 119 4.28 6.51 -4.46
CA VAL A 119 3.24 7.56 -4.55
C VAL A 119 3.86 8.93 -4.27
N ARG A 120 4.64 9.06 -3.19
CA ARG A 120 5.37 10.29 -2.87
C ARG A 120 6.20 10.79 -4.06
N ARG A 121 7.02 9.93 -4.69
CA ARG A 121 7.87 10.32 -5.83
C ARG A 121 7.05 10.89 -7.00
N MET A 122 5.89 10.31 -7.30
CA MET A 122 5.03 10.81 -8.39
C MET A 122 4.46 12.19 -8.07
N PHE A 123 4.00 12.43 -6.84
CA PHE A 123 3.51 13.77 -6.45
C PHE A 123 4.64 14.81 -6.41
N LEU A 124 5.86 14.42 -6.02
CA LEU A 124 7.01 15.32 -6.07
C LEU A 124 7.38 15.70 -7.52
N GLN A 125 7.25 14.76 -8.46
CA GLN A 125 7.44 15.03 -9.88
C GLN A 125 6.35 15.97 -10.40
N LEU A 126 5.09 15.69 -10.08
CA LEU A 126 3.96 16.54 -10.45
C LEU A 126 4.12 17.99 -9.94
N ALA A 127 4.58 18.17 -8.69
CA ALA A 127 4.85 19.50 -8.15
C ALA A 127 5.98 20.22 -8.90
N SER A 128 6.99 19.47 -9.34
CA SER A 128 8.11 20.01 -10.11
C SER A 128 7.67 20.46 -11.52
N SER A 129 6.86 19.68 -12.22
CA SER A 129 6.36 20.03 -13.56
C SER A 129 5.34 21.18 -13.52
N SER A 130 4.37 21.10 -12.60
CA SER A 130 3.28 22.08 -12.48
C SER A 130 3.75 23.49 -12.12
N PHE A 131 4.80 23.61 -11.32
CA PHE A 131 5.34 24.89 -10.85
C PHE A 131 6.68 25.26 -11.46
N THR A 132 6.98 24.76 -12.67
CA THR A 132 8.19 25.13 -13.42
C THR A 132 8.34 26.65 -13.50
N GLY A 133 9.52 27.17 -13.10
CA GLY A 133 9.80 28.61 -13.02
C GLY A 133 9.41 29.28 -11.69
N PHE A 134 8.80 28.55 -10.75
CA PHE A 134 8.38 29.05 -9.44
C PHE A 134 9.00 28.25 -8.28
N PRO A 135 10.30 28.44 -7.98
CA PRO A 135 11.04 27.60 -7.02
C PRO A 135 10.45 27.62 -5.60
N ASN A 136 9.90 28.75 -5.16
CA ASN A 136 9.25 28.86 -3.85
C ASN A 136 7.95 28.05 -3.76
N LEU A 137 7.18 28.00 -4.86
CA LEU A 137 5.97 27.17 -4.94
C LEU A 137 6.33 25.69 -4.97
N ILE A 138 7.35 25.30 -5.76
CA ILE A 138 7.87 23.93 -5.77
C ILE A 138 8.28 23.51 -4.35
N LYS A 139 9.09 24.33 -3.65
CA LYS A 139 9.54 24.03 -2.29
C LYS A 139 8.36 23.84 -1.33
N THR A 140 7.38 24.74 -1.40
CA THR A 140 6.19 24.69 -0.54
C THR A 140 5.33 23.46 -0.82
N ALA A 141 5.10 23.14 -2.09
CA ALA A 141 4.32 21.98 -2.50
C ALA A 141 5.01 20.67 -2.07
N LYS A 142 6.33 20.56 -2.28
CA LYS A 142 7.10 19.38 -1.84
C LYS A 142 7.07 19.21 -0.33
N ALA A 143 7.21 20.28 0.44
CA ALA A 143 7.10 20.23 1.90
C ALA A 143 5.71 19.71 2.34
N LYS A 144 4.63 20.20 1.72
CA LYS A 144 3.27 19.71 2.01
C LYS A 144 3.10 18.22 1.66
N ILE A 145 3.65 17.77 0.53
CA ILE A 145 3.61 16.34 0.14
C ILE A 145 4.31 15.47 1.19
N GLU A 146 5.47 15.89 1.68
CA GLU A 146 6.20 15.17 2.74
C GLU A 146 5.39 15.13 4.05
N THR A 147 4.81 16.24 4.47
CA THR A 147 3.94 16.30 5.66
C THR A 147 2.75 15.36 5.53
N ILE A 148 2.07 15.36 4.38
CA ILE A 148 0.92 14.47 4.14
C ILE A 148 1.36 12.99 4.21
N LYS A 149 2.52 12.64 3.65
CA LYS A 149 3.04 11.26 3.79
C LYS A 149 3.25 10.91 5.26
N GLN A 150 3.92 11.77 6.03
CA GLN A 150 4.22 11.54 7.44
C GLN A 150 2.94 11.36 8.28
N GLU A 151 1.86 12.04 7.92
CA GLU A 151 0.55 11.90 8.57
C GLU A 151 -0.20 10.63 8.15
N LYS A 152 -0.19 10.28 6.86
CA LYS A 152 -1.02 9.20 6.31
C LYS A 152 -0.40 7.81 6.44
N GLU A 153 0.92 7.69 6.32
CA GLU A 153 1.63 6.41 6.43
C GLU A 153 1.39 5.68 7.76
N PRO A 154 1.50 6.31 8.95
CA PRO A 154 1.25 5.61 10.22
C PRO A 154 -0.21 5.19 10.38
N ILE A 155 -1.16 5.95 9.82
CA ILE A 155 -2.59 5.59 9.83
C ILE A 155 -2.80 4.31 9.00
N ALA A 156 -2.23 4.27 7.80
CA ALA A 156 -2.32 3.10 6.93
C ALA A 156 -1.62 1.88 7.53
N GLU A 157 -0.44 2.05 8.15
CA GLU A 157 0.25 0.98 8.87
C GLU A 157 -0.61 0.45 10.03
N SER A 158 -1.23 1.35 10.83
CA SER A 158 -2.10 0.96 11.94
C SER A 158 -3.31 0.15 11.48
N MET A 159 -3.97 0.57 10.38
CA MET A 159 -5.08 -0.18 9.78
C MET A 159 -4.63 -1.57 9.33
N LEU A 160 -3.48 -1.66 8.65
CA LEU A 160 -2.93 -2.94 8.18
C LEU A 160 -2.61 -3.89 9.33
N ARG A 161 -1.93 -3.41 10.38
CA ARG A 161 -1.64 -4.21 11.58
C ARG A 161 -2.91 -4.65 12.30
N THR A 162 -3.94 -3.82 12.30
CA THR A 162 -5.25 -4.18 12.84
C THR A 162 -5.89 -5.31 12.03
N GLN A 163 -5.78 -5.30 10.69
CA GLN A 163 -6.23 -6.42 9.86
C GLN A 163 -5.52 -7.72 10.27
N PHE A 164 -4.19 -7.72 10.42
CA PHE A 164 -3.46 -8.92 10.85
C PHE A 164 -3.89 -9.42 12.22
N LYS A 165 -4.18 -8.53 13.18
CA LYS A 165 -4.72 -8.92 14.49
C LYS A 165 -6.07 -9.60 14.37
N MET A 166 -6.95 -9.12 13.48
CA MET A 166 -8.25 -9.72 13.22
C MET A 166 -8.10 -11.11 12.58
N GLU A 167 -7.29 -11.24 11.53
CA GLU A 167 -7.04 -12.52 10.83
C GLU A 167 -6.34 -13.57 11.71
N THR A 168 -5.59 -13.13 12.73
CA THR A 168 -4.94 -14.05 13.69
C THR A 168 -5.95 -14.71 14.64
N MET A 169 -7.10 -14.08 14.87
CA MET A 169 -8.20 -14.68 15.62
C MET A 169 -8.91 -15.66 14.69
N VAL A 170 -8.44 -16.92 14.66
CA VAL A 170 -9.02 -17.97 13.80
C VAL A 170 -10.46 -18.22 14.21
N TYR A 171 -11.38 -17.62 13.46
CA TYR A 171 -12.81 -17.80 13.59
C TYR A 171 -13.30 -18.44 12.29
N SER A 172 -13.88 -19.64 12.39
CA SER A 172 -14.74 -20.13 11.32
C SER A 172 -16.15 -19.63 11.63
N GLN A 173 -16.78 -18.94 10.67
CA GLN A 173 -18.23 -18.77 10.72
C GLN A 173 -18.86 -20.11 10.31
N ASP A 174 -19.88 -20.53 11.07
CA ASP A 174 -20.69 -21.73 10.79
C ASP A 174 -21.36 -21.67 9.41
#